data_AF-A0A7Z8Y4V3-F1
#
_entry.id   AF-A0A7Z8Y4V3-F1
#
_cell.length_a   1.000
_cell.length_b   1.000
_cell.length_c   1.000
_cell.angle_alpha   90.00
_cell.angle_beta   90.00
_cell.angle_gamma   90.00
#
_symmetry.space_group_name_H-M   'P 1'
#
loop_
_entity.id
_entity.type
_entity.pdbx_description
1 polymer ?
#
loop_
_entity_poly.entity_id
_entity_poly.type
_entity_poly.pdbx_seq_one_letter_code
_entity_poly.pdbx_strand_id
1 'polypeptide(L)'
;MQPDMKDDLTKILTYHVVAGRLTAADIASQAQANGGTATLETVQGEELKVAAGPNDTWVITDAKGGKSTITQADVAQSNGVVHVVDAVLMP
;
A
#
# COMPACT_ATOMS: atom_id res chain seq x y z
N MET A 1 7.29 -24.53 -16.12
CA MET A 1 6.55 -23.45 -15.43
C MET A 1 5.64 -22.81 -16.45
N GLN A 2 4.32 -22.89 -16.25
CA GLN A 2 3.34 -22.30 -17.18
C GLN A 2 3.63 -20.80 -17.32
N PRO A 3 3.70 -20.26 -18.55
CA PRO A 3 4.02 -18.86 -18.80
C PRO A 3 3.02 -17.90 -18.11
N ASP A 4 1.76 -18.32 -17.93
CA ASP A 4 0.68 -17.52 -17.32
C ASP A 4 0.95 -17.12 -15.86
N MET A 5 1.66 -17.94 -15.07
CA MET A 5 1.91 -17.63 -13.66
C MET A 5 2.95 -16.52 -13.44
N LYS A 6 3.78 -16.22 -14.45
CA LYS A 6 4.80 -15.18 -14.32
C LYS A 6 4.19 -13.78 -14.40
N ASP A 7 3.21 -13.60 -15.28
CA ASP A 7 2.53 -12.32 -15.45
C ASP A 7 1.66 -12.00 -14.23
N ASP A 8 0.97 -13.00 -13.69
CA ASP A 8 0.19 -12.84 -12.46
C ASP A 8 1.08 -12.53 -11.25
N LEU A 9 2.23 -13.21 -11.11
CA LEU A 9 3.18 -12.91 -10.05
C LEU A 9 3.77 -11.50 -10.20
N THR A 10 4.05 -11.08 -11.44
CA THR A 10 4.55 -9.74 -11.72
C THR A 10 3.52 -8.69 -11.29
N LYS A 11 2.23 -8.87 -11.64
CA LYS A 11 1.16 -7.96 -11.22
C LYS A 11 1.07 -7.83 -9.70
N ILE A 12 1.08 -8.96 -8.98
CA ILE A 12 1.01 -8.97 -7.51
C ILE A 12 2.21 -8.21 -6.93
N LEU A 13 3.43 -8.45 -7.44
CA LEU A 13 4.62 -7.77 -6.95
C LEU A 13 4.58 -6.27 -7.25
N THR A 14 4.12 -5.86 -8.44
CA THR A 14 3.97 -4.44 -8.80
C THR A 14 2.85 -3.75 -8.03
N TYR A 15 1.85 -4.49 -7.56
CA TYR A 15 0.75 -3.97 -6.75
C TYR A 15 1.17 -3.62 -5.31
N HIS A 16 2.22 -4.25 -4.80
CA HIS A 16 2.80 -3.91 -3.49
C HIS A 16 3.76 -2.72 -3.56
N VAL A 17 4.00 -2.16 -4.76
CA VAL A 17 4.94 -1.06 -4.96
C VAL A 17 4.16 0.17 -5.38
N VAL A 18 4.35 1.25 -4.63
CA VAL A 18 3.85 2.58 -4.98
C VAL A 18 5.04 3.41 -5.45
N ALA A 19 4.89 4.08 -6.60
CA ALA A 19 5.95 4.92 -7.13
C ALA A 19 6.10 6.18 -6.27
N GLY A 20 7.30 6.39 -5.74
CA GLY A 20 7.64 7.58 -4.95
C GLY A 20 8.07 7.25 -3.53
N ARG A 21 8.45 8.28 -2.78
CA ARG A 21 8.84 8.16 -1.37
C ARG A 21 7.72 8.74 -0.52
N LEU A 22 6.87 7.84 0.00
CA LEU A 22 5.74 8.20 0.85
C LEU A 22 6.03 7.76 2.28
N THR A 23 6.24 8.73 3.15
CA THR A 23 6.31 8.48 4.59
C THR A 23 4.91 8.32 5.17
N ALA A 24 4.78 7.76 6.37
CA ALA A 24 3.51 7.70 7.06
C ALA A 24 2.92 9.11 7.28
N ALA A 25 3.79 10.11 7.48
CA ALA A 25 3.37 11.51 7.59
C ALA A 25 2.79 12.07 6.27
N ASP A 26 3.33 11.68 5.12
CA ASP A 26 2.78 12.07 3.80
C ASP A 26 1.43 11.40 3.56
N ILE A 27 1.33 10.11 3.86
CA ILE A 27 0.08 9.33 3.77
C ILE A 27 -0.96 9.95 4.72
N ALA A 28 -0.56 10.32 5.93
CA ALA A 28 -1.44 10.98 6.89
C ALA A 28 -1.93 12.35 6.40
N SER A 29 -1.02 13.14 5.83
CA SER A 29 -1.35 14.46 5.30
C SER A 29 -2.32 14.35 4.11
N GLN A 30 -2.09 13.39 3.20
CA GLN A 30 -3.03 13.10 2.11
C GLN A 30 -4.36 12.58 2.62
N ALA A 31 -4.36 11.69 3.61
CA ALA A 31 -5.58 11.16 4.17
C ALA A 31 -6.40 12.28 4.79
N GLN A 32 -5.77 13.15 5.58
CA GLN A 32 -6.42 14.30 6.19
C GLN A 32 -6.96 15.29 5.13
N ALA A 33 -6.21 15.53 4.05
CA ALA A 33 -6.66 16.38 2.95
C ALA A 33 -7.88 15.79 2.20
N ASN A 34 -8.00 14.47 2.14
CA ASN A 34 -9.06 13.75 1.43
C ASN A 34 -10.17 13.24 2.36
N GLY A 35 -10.34 13.83 3.55
CA GLY A 35 -11.44 13.50 4.47
C GLY A 35 -11.28 12.20 5.26
N GLY A 36 -10.04 11.76 5.46
CA GLY A 36 -9.64 10.61 6.28
C GLY A 36 -9.10 9.41 5.51
N THR A 37 -8.98 9.48 4.18
CA THR A 37 -8.49 8.37 3.33
C THR A 37 -7.48 8.89 2.30
N ALA A 38 -6.26 8.35 2.30
CA ALA A 38 -5.27 8.58 1.25
C ALA A 38 -5.46 7.56 0.13
N THR A 39 -5.33 8.01 -1.12
CA THR A 39 -5.36 7.12 -2.29
C THR A 39 -3.95 7.08 -2.87
N LEU A 40 -3.40 5.87 -3.03
CA LEU A 40 -2.05 5.63 -3.51
C LEU A 40 -2.12 4.83 -4.81
N GLU A 41 -1.58 5.34 -5.90
CA GLU A 41 -1.50 4.62 -7.17
C GLU A 41 -0.32 3.65 -7.16
N THR A 42 -0.60 2.36 -7.35
CA THR A 42 0.46 1.33 -7.43
C THR A 42 1.12 1.35 -8.80
N VAL A 43 2.33 0.78 -8.90
CA VAL A 43 3.05 0.65 -10.19
C VAL A 43 2.29 -0.23 -11.18
N GLN A 44 1.40 -1.11 -10.68
CA GLN A 44 0.52 -1.92 -11.50
C GLN A 44 -0.57 -1.07 -12.20
N GLY A 45 -0.93 0.09 -11.64
CA GLY A 45 -1.94 1.02 -12.15
C GLY A 45 -3.23 1.08 -11.33
N GLU A 46 -3.44 0.15 -10.39
CA GLU A 46 -4.58 0.16 -9.47
C GLU A 46 -4.31 0.99 -8.21
N GLU A 47 -5.37 1.54 -7.63
CA GLU A 47 -5.33 2.41 -6.46
C GLU A 47 -5.51 1.63 -5.15
N LEU A 48 -4.62 1.88 -4.20
CA LEU A 48 -4.74 1.46 -2.81
C LEU A 48 -5.34 2.59 -1.98
N LYS A 49 -6.29 2.25 -1.12
CA LYS A 49 -6.88 3.21 -0.18
C LYS A 49 -6.31 2.99 1.20
N VAL A 50 -5.76 4.02 1.80
CA VAL A 50 -5.18 3.97 3.15
C VAL A 50 -5.96 4.91 4.06
N ALA A 51 -6.58 4.36 5.09
CA ALA A 51 -7.35 5.13 6.07
C ALA A 51 -6.78 4.95 7.47
N ALA A 52 -7.02 5.93 8.35
CA ALA A 52 -6.71 5.79 9.75
C ALA A 52 -7.61 4.71 10.38
N GLY A 53 -6.98 3.73 11.03
CA GLY A 53 -7.61 2.64 11.75
C GLY A 53 -7.69 2.90 13.26
N PRO A 54 -8.26 1.95 14.02
CA PRO A 54 -8.25 2.02 15.47
C PRO A 54 -6.82 1.94 16.04
N ASN A 55 -6.60 2.55 17.20
CA ASN A 55 -5.31 2.53 17.92
C ASN A 55 -4.13 3.15 17.14
N ASP A 56 -4.36 4.24 16.41
CA ASP A 56 -3.29 4.95 15.68
C ASP A 56 -2.60 4.08 14.60
N THR A 57 -3.31 3.06 14.12
CA THR A 57 -2.86 2.20 13.02
C THR A 57 -3.36 2.72 11.68
N TRP A 58 -2.73 2.29 10.60
CA TRP A 58 -3.19 2.58 9.24
C TRP A 58 -3.76 1.31 8.62
N VAL A 59 -4.93 1.41 8.03
CA VAL A 59 -5.60 0.31 7.33
C VAL A 59 -5.59 0.59 5.84
N ILE A 60 -4.92 -0.28 5.10
CA ILE A 60 -4.93 -0.33 3.64
C ILE A 60 -6.10 -1.20 3.19
N THR A 61 -6.83 -0.73 2.18
CA THR A 61 -7.86 -1.49 1.48
C THR A 61 -7.42 -1.67 0.03
N ASP A 62 -7.34 -2.92 -0.40
CA ASP A 62 -6.99 -3.29 -1.77
C ASP A 62 -8.19 -3.22 -2.74
N ALA A 63 -7.95 -3.40 -4.03
CA ALA A 63 -8.94 -3.35 -5.10
C ALA A 63 -10.02 -4.43 -4.97
N LYS A 64 -9.69 -5.57 -4.36
CA LYS A 64 -10.63 -6.64 -4.01
C LYS A 64 -11.39 -6.40 -2.70
N GLY A 65 -11.11 -5.31 -2.00
CA GLY A 65 -11.71 -4.98 -0.70
C GLY A 65 -11.07 -5.73 0.48
N GLY A 66 -9.96 -6.42 0.26
CA GLY A 66 -9.10 -6.96 1.30
C GLY A 66 -8.52 -5.83 2.14
N LYS A 67 -8.45 -6.04 3.45
CA LYS A 67 -7.94 -5.05 4.41
C LYS A 67 -6.63 -5.56 5.00
N SER A 68 -5.65 -4.67 5.05
CA SER A 68 -4.34 -4.94 5.63
C SER A 68 -3.97 -3.81 6.58
N THR A 69 -3.41 -4.12 7.73
CA THR A 69 -3.00 -3.13 8.72
C THR A 69 -1.50 -2.92 8.63
N ILE A 70 -1.07 -1.66 8.63
CA ILE A 70 0.34 -1.31 8.75
C ILE A 70 0.75 -1.58 10.20
N THR A 71 1.60 -2.59 10.40
CA THR A 71 2.12 -2.99 11.71
C THR A 71 3.40 -2.25 12.06
N GLN A 72 4.18 -1.83 11.06
CA GLN A 72 5.36 -1.00 11.23
C GLN A 72 5.51 -0.06 10.04
N ALA A 73 5.46 1.24 10.29
CA ALA A 73 5.63 2.26 9.27
C ALA A 73 7.04 2.86 9.30
N ASP A 74 7.40 3.55 8.22
CA ASP A 74 8.61 4.39 8.13
C ASP A 74 9.94 3.66 8.30
N VAL A 75 10.04 2.43 7.81
CA VAL A 75 11.33 1.72 7.74
C VAL A 75 12.17 2.35 6.62
N ALA A 76 13.03 3.30 7.00
CA ALA A 76 13.90 4.00 6.07
C ALA A 76 14.92 3.02 5.46
N GLN A 77 14.91 2.94 4.13
CA GLN A 77 15.90 2.19 3.37
C GLN A 77 16.63 3.13 2.40
N SER A 78 17.80 2.71 1.93
CA SER A 78 18.62 3.48 0.98
C SER A 78 17.84 3.86 -0.29
N ASN A 79 16.84 3.05 -0.65
CA ASN A 79 16.09 3.19 -1.90
C ASN A 79 14.65 3.70 -1.71
N GLY A 80 14.22 4.01 -0.47
CA GLY A 80 12.84 4.40 -0.22
C GLY A 80 12.40 4.27 1.23
N VAL A 81 11.11 4.07 1.42
CA VAL A 81 10.47 3.80 2.71
C VAL A 81 9.69 2.50 2.56
N VAL A 82 9.87 1.59 3.50
CA VAL A 82 9.11 0.34 3.57
C VAL A 82 8.10 0.44 4.71
N HIS A 83 6.87 0.05 4.42
CA HIS A 83 5.82 -0.10 5.41
C HIS A 83 5.47 -1.59 5.50
N VAL A 84 5.52 -2.15 6.70
CA VAL A 84 5.20 -3.56 6.97
C VAL A 84 3.71 -3.68 7.21
N VAL A 85 3.07 -4.56 6.44
CA VAL A 85 1.65 -4.89 6.56
C VAL A 85 1.48 -6.34 7.03
N ASP A 86 0.38 -6.62 7.73
CA ASP A 86 0.04 -7.95 8.24
C ASP A 86 -0.57 -8.90 7.19
N ALA A 87 -1.01 -8.36 6.05
CA ALA A 87 -1.68 -9.10 4.99
C ALA A 87 -1.15 -8.76 3.59
N VAL A 88 -1.32 -9.70 2.67
CA VAL A 88 -0.92 -9.56 1.27
C VAL A 88 -1.99 -8.78 0.52
N LEU A 89 -1.57 -7.74 -0.21
CA LEU A 89 -2.44 -6.91 -1.02
C LEU A 89 -2.76 -7.64 -2.33
N MET A 90 -4.04 -7.76 -2.67
CA MET A 90 -4.44 -8.36 -3.94
C MET A 90 -4.97 -7.30 -4.91
N PRO A 91 -4.44 -7.25 -6.15
CA PRO A 91 -5.13 -6.58 -7.24
C PRO A 91 -6.45 -7.31 -7.54
#